data_AF-A0A1Q7N1F3-F1
#
_entry.id   AF-A0A1Q7N1F3-F1
#
_cell.length_a   1.000
_cell.length_b   1.000
_cell.length_c   1.000
_cell.angle_alpha   90.00
_cell.angle_beta   90.00
_cell.angle_gamma   90.00
#
_symmetry.space_group_name_H-M   'P 1'
#
loop_
_entity.id
_entity.type
_entity.pdbx_description
1 polymer ?
#
loop_
_entity_poly.entity_id
_entity_poly.type
_entity_poly.pdbx_seq_one_letter_code
_entity_poly.pdbx_strand_id
1 'polypeptide(L)'
;MSKNERSKLREHTGLRKKQKRQRKPDRRIRRTCERLGSALVALIQERPIDDVTVQDVLDRASVGRSTFYLHFRDKDDLLLSQLEKFLETMSTALSIQKEESHRVVPVAELFAHIGSQKKLYRVLADSGRLNDFLDLAQGYFARGIERRLTESKRLSNLPQRELGPRASALAGSMLSLLQWWLDRGAKESPRAMDELFHRMVWKGLQ
;
A
#
# COMPACT_ATOMS: atom_id res chain seq x y z
N MET A 1 -53.10 21.88 6.64
CA MET A 1 -51.63 21.65 6.62
C MET A 1 -50.93 22.99 6.80
N SER A 2 -50.15 23.11 7.88
CA SER A 2 -49.55 24.38 8.31
C SER A 2 -48.35 24.76 7.41
N LYS A 3 -48.09 26.07 7.22
CA LYS A 3 -46.89 26.58 6.52
C LYS A 3 -45.58 25.98 7.08
N ASN A 4 -45.59 25.55 8.35
CA ASN A 4 -44.45 24.90 9.00
C ASN A 4 -44.14 23.47 8.51
N GLU A 5 -45.13 22.72 8.02
CA GLU A 5 -44.92 21.35 7.52
C GLU A 5 -44.29 21.33 6.12
N ARG A 6 -44.63 22.32 5.28
CA ARG A 6 -44.05 22.47 3.93
C ARG A 6 -42.59 22.93 3.97
N SER A 7 -42.17 23.64 5.01
CA SER A 7 -40.77 24.07 5.21
C SER A 7 -39.88 22.88 5.61
N LYS A 8 -40.32 22.07 6.57
CA LYS A 8 -39.59 20.87 7.03
C LYS A 8 -39.42 19.80 5.94
N LEU A 9 -40.40 19.64 5.04
CA LEU A 9 -40.29 18.72 3.90
C LEU A 9 -39.25 19.19 2.84
N ARG A 10 -39.08 20.51 2.66
CA ARG A 10 -38.10 21.06 1.70
C ARG A 10 -36.66 20.95 2.20
N GLU A 11 -36.42 21.09 3.50
CA GLU A 11 -35.09 20.89 4.11
C GLU A 11 -34.64 19.43 4.06
N HIS A 12 -35.52 18.48 4.37
CA HIS A 12 -35.17 17.04 4.32
C HIS A 12 -34.84 16.55 2.90
N THR A 13 -35.46 17.14 1.89
CA THR A 13 -35.21 16.81 0.48
C THR A 13 -33.88 17.42 -0.03
N GLY A 14 -33.46 18.58 0.52
CA GLY A 14 -32.18 19.23 0.23
C GLY A 14 -30.97 18.45 0.76
N LEU A 15 -31.07 17.89 1.98
CA LEU A 15 -30.01 17.07 2.59
C LEU A 15 -29.78 15.73 1.85
N ARG A 16 -30.85 15.07 1.40
CA ARG A 16 -30.73 13.85 0.55
C ARG A 16 -30.14 14.13 -0.83
N LYS A 17 -30.38 15.31 -1.43
CA LYS A 17 -29.78 15.70 -2.72
C LYS A 17 -28.31 16.10 -2.59
N LYS A 18 -27.88 16.70 -1.46
CA LYS A 18 -26.48 17.08 -1.20
C LYS A 18 -25.58 15.85 -0.98
N GLN A 19 -26.04 14.82 -0.27
CA GLN A 19 -25.31 13.54 -0.11
C GLN A 19 -25.22 12.71 -1.41
N LYS A 20 -26.19 12.81 -2.33
CA LYS A 20 -26.16 12.08 -3.62
C LYS A 20 -25.14 12.65 -4.62
N ARG A 21 -24.74 13.91 -4.49
CA ARG A 21 -23.79 14.59 -5.40
C ARG A 21 -22.31 14.40 -5.00
N GLN A 22 -21.99 14.18 -3.72
CA GLN A 22 -20.60 13.90 -3.28
C GLN A 22 -20.18 12.43 -3.47
N ARG A 23 -21.10 11.46 -3.46
CA ARG A 23 -20.78 10.03 -3.58
C ARG A 23 -20.50 9.51 -5.01
N LYS A 24 -20.96 10.21 -6.05
CA LYS A 24 -20.83 9.78 -7.46
C LYS A 24 -19.51 10.19 -8.14
N PRO A 25 -19.02 11.45 -7.99
CA PRO A 25 -17.75 11.88 -8.59
C PRO A 25 -16.57 11.12 -8.01
N ASP A 26 -16.54 10.96 -6.68
CA ASP A 26 -15.49 10.26 -5.95
C ASP A 26 -15.35 8.79 -6.40
N ARG A 27 -16.46 8.06 -6.50
CA ARG A 27 -16.45 6.69 -7.04
C ARG A 27 -15.98 6.62 -8.49
N ARG A 28 -16.35 7.60 -9.33
CA ARG A 28 -15.92 7.64 -10.74
C ARG A 28 -14.43 7.92 -10.85
N ILE A 29 -13.93 8.87 -10.07
CA ILE A 29 -12.50 9.21 -9.98
C ILE A 29 -11.72 7.98 -9.53
N ARG A 30 -12.12 7.35 -8.41
CA ARG A 30 -11.47 6.15 -7.90
C ARG A 30 -11.42 5.03 -8.93
N ARG A 31 -12.54 4.75 -9.62
CA ARG A 31 -12.59 3.73 -10.68
C ARG A 31 -11.66 4.07 -11.86
N THR A 32 -11.54 5.35 -12.22
CA THR A 32 -10.60 5.78 -13.26
C THR A 32 -9.15 5.60 -12.82
N CYS A 33 -8.78 6.05 -11.62
CA CYS A 33 -7.44 5.86 -11.08
C CYS A 33 -7.07 4.37 -10.94
N GLU A 34 -8.02 3.52 -10.53
CA GLU A 34 -7.82 2.06 -10.48
C GLU A 34 -7.59 1.45 -11.86
N ARG A 35 -8.32 1.90 -12.89
CA ARG A 35 -8.11 1.46 -14.29
C ARG A 35 -6.74 1.90 -14.82
N LEU A 36 -6.36 3.15 -14.58
CA LEU A 36 -5.05 3.68 -14.98
C LEU A 36 -3.91 2.92 -14.29
N GLY A 37 -4.00 2.72 -12.98
CA GLY A 37 -3.02 1.97 -12.21
C GLY A 37 -2.88 0.51 -12.67
N SER A 38 -4.02 -0.17 -12.88
CA SER A 38 -4.01 -1.55 -13.37
C SER A 38 -3.41 -1.66 -14.77
N ALA A 39 -3.69 -0.70 -15.65
CA ALA A 39 -3.11 -0.65 -16.99
C ALA A 39 -1.58 -0.47 -16.95
N LEU A 40 -1.09 0.43 -16.08
CA LEU A 40 0.35 0.62 -15.89
C LEU A 40 1.02 -0.65 -15.33
N VAL A 41 0.44 -1.27 -14.30
CA VAL A 41 0.99 -2.50 -13.70
C VAL A 41 1.04 -3.65 -14.70
N ALA A 42 0.04 -3.80 -15.57
CA ALA A 42 0.08 -4.79 -16.65
C ALA A 42 1.21 -4.49 -17.64
N LEU A 43 1.35 -3.22 -18.06
CA LEU A 43 2.37 -2.79 -19.00
C LEU A 43 3.81 -3.04 -18.50
N ILE A 44 4.10 -2.71 -17.24
CA ILE A 44 5.43 -2.94 -16.65
C ILE A 44 5.73 -4.43 -16.42
N GLN A 45 4.71 -5.27 -16.39
CA GLN A 45 4.87 -6.73 -16.43
C GLN A 45 5.13 -7.25 -17.84
N GLU A 46 4.89 -6.48 -18.89
CA GLU A 46 5.19 -6.84 -20.27
C GLU A 46 6.61 -6.39 -20.63
N ARG A 47 6.95 -5.12 -20.38
CA ARG A 47 8.21 -4.47 -20.78
C ARG A 47 8.74 -3.51 -19.69
N PRO A 48 10.02 -3.08 -19.76
CA PRO A 48 10.57 -2.09 -18.84
C PRO A 48 9.70 -0.83 -18.77
N ILE A 49 9.56 -0.26 -17.58
CA ILE A 49 8.78 0.97 -17.37
C ILE A 49 9.29 2.13 -18.23
N ASP A 50 10.58 2.17 -18.55
CA ASP A 50 11.16 3.23 -19.38
C ASP A 50 10.61 3.21 -20.82
N ASP A 51 10.23 2.03 -21.32
CA ASP A 51 9.58 1.81 -22.63
C ASP A 51 8.05 2.00 -22.59
N VAL A 52 7.46 2.25 -21.43
CA VAL A 52 6.03 2.53 -21.30
C VAL A 52 5.80 4.03 -21.51
N THR A 53 4.87 4.41 -22.39
CA THR A 53 4.45 5.80 -22.55
C THR A 53 3.13 6.09 -21.83
N VAL A 54 2.83 7.37 -21.57
CA VAL A 54 1.49 7.75 -21.09
C VAL A 54 0.42 7.30 -22.08
N GLN A 55 0.69 7.34 -23.39
CA GLN A 55 -0.27 6.92 -24.41
C GLN A 55 -0.63 5.44 -24.29
N ASP A 56 0.35 4.57 -24.07
CA ASP A 56 0.12 3.14 -23.84
C ASP A 56 -0.84 2.88 -22.66
N VAL A 57 -0.67 3.64 -21.58
CA VAL A 57 -1.53 3.54 -20.39
C VAL A 57 -2.94 4.01 -20.71
N LEU A 58 -3.08 5.14 -21.43
CA LEU A 58 -4.39 5.68 -21.84
C LEU A 58 -5.17 4.69 -22.71
N ASP A 59 -4.50 4.10 -23.71
CA ASP A 59 -5.10 3.17 -24.66
C ASP A 59 -5.61 1.92 -23.93
N ARG A 60 -4.77 1.33 -23.08
CA ARG A 60 -5.11 0.12 -22.32
C ARG A 60 -6.16 0.36 -21.24
N ALA A 61 -6.10 1.50 -20.57
CA ALA A 61 -7.11 1.86 -19.60
C ALA A 61 -8.42 2.27 -20.26
N SER A 62 -8.43 2.61 -21.57
CA SER A 62 -9.52 3.27 -22.29
C SER A 62 -10.01 4.52 -21.54
N VAL A 63 -9.08 5.43 -21.27
CA VAL A 63 -9.27 6.69 -20.54
C VAL A 63 -8.73 7.84 -21.39
N GLY A 64 -9.43 8.98 -21.41
CA GLY A 64 -9.00 10.16 -22.18
C GLY A 64 -7.80 10.86 -21.55
N ARG A 65 -6.94 11.45 -22.39
CA ARG A 65 -5.70 12.16 -21.98
C ARG A 65 -5.94 13.24 -20.92
N SER A 66 -6.98 14.06 -21.08
CA SER A 66 -7.36 15.10 -20.11
C SER A 66 -7.73 14.54 -18.73
N THR A 67 -8.25 13.32 -18.67
CA THR A 67 -8.59 12.65 -17.41
C THR A 67 -7.35 12.12 -16.70
N PHE A 68 -6.33 11.69 -17.44
CA PHE A 68 -5.05 11.29 -16.84
C PHE A 68 -4.36 12.48 -16.18
N TYR A 69 -4.20 13.58 -16.91
CA TYR A 69 -3.50 14.77 -16.40
C TYR A 69 -4.27 15.53 -15.31
N LEU A 70 -5.55 15.20 -15.09
CA LEU A 70 -6.29 15.65 -13.91
C LEU A 70 -5.79 15.00 -12.62
N HIS A 71 -5.18 13.82 -12.71
CA HIS A 71 -4.81 12.98 -11.57
C HIS A 71 -3.30 12.75 -11.44
N PHE A 72 -2.57 12.75 -12.56
CA PHE A 72 -1.16 12.38 -12.61
C PHE A 72 -0.38 13.28 -13.55
N ARG A 73 0.83 13.66 -13.15
CA ARG A 73 1.74 14.48 -13.97
C ARG A 73 2.32 13.70 -15.14
N ASP A 74 2.65 12.44 -14.89
CA ASP A 74 3.27 11.51 -15.85
C ASP A 74 3.08 10.06 -15.38
N LYS A 75 3.73 9.11 -16.06
CA LYS A 75 3.68 7.68 -15.73
C LYS A 75 4.37 7.35 -14.40
N ASP A 76 5.36 8.14 -13.99
CA ASP A 76 6.14 7.90 -12.78
C ASP A 76 5.34 8.35 -11.54
N ASP A 77 4.60 9.47 -11.65
CA ASP A 77 3.61 9.91 -10.65
C ASP A 77 2.48 8.88 -10.46
N LEU A 78 2.01 8.28 -11.57
CA LEU A 78 1.06 7.17 -11.50
C LEU A 78 1.66 5.92 -10.83
N LEU A 79 2.92 5.58 -11.16
CA LEU A 79 3.62 4.44 -10.56
C LEU A 79 3.78 4.65 -9.05
N LEU A 80 4.25 5.82 -8.63
CA LEU A 80 4.41 6.19 -7.23
C LEU A 80 3.08 6.07 -6.48
N SER A 81 1.99 6.59 -7.05
CA SER A 81 0.65 6.43 -6.49
C SER A 81 0.25 4.95 -6.29
N GLN A 82 0.60 4.05 -7.22
CA GLN A 82 0.33 2.62 -7.03
C GLN A 82 1.20 2.00 -5.94
N LEU A 83 2.47 2.38 -5.87
CA LEU A 83 3.40 1.91 -4.85
C LEU A 83 2.96 2.37 -3.45
N GLU A 84 2.60 3.63 -3.27
CA GLU A 84 2.09 4.17 -2.01
C GLU A 84 0.82 3.44 -1.56
N LYS A 85 -0.13 3.19 -2.48
CA LYS A 85 -1.36 2.45 -2.17
C LYS A 85 -1.06 1.02 -1.73
N PHE A 86 -0.10 0.37 -2.39
CA PHE A 86 0.36 -0.96 -2.01
C PHE A 86 1.00 -0.96 -0.63
N LEU A 87 1.95 -0.05 -0.39
CA LEU A 87 2.68 0.07 0.88
C LEU A 87 1.75 0.38 2.04
N GLU A 88 0.76 1.26 1.86
CA GLU A 88 -0.25 1.56 2.88
C GLU A 88 -1.12 0.34 3.21
N THR A 89 -1.49 -0.44 2.19
CA THR A 89 -2.27 -1.67 2.39
C THR A 89 -1.46 -2.72 3.15
N MET A 90 -0.18 -2.87 2.82
CA MET A 90 0.69 -3.85 3.47
C MET A 90 1.08 -3.42 4.89
N SER A 91 1.45 -2.16 5.11
CA SER A 91 1.87 -1.66 6.42
C SER A 91 0.77 -1.80 7.48
N THR A 92 -0.50 -1.78 7.06
CA THR A 92 -1.67 -1.90 7.94
C THR A 92 -2.32 -3.29 7.91
N ALA A 93 -1.75 -4.26 7.20
CA ALA A 93 -2.37 -5.57 6.98
C ALA A 93 -2.76 -6.29 8.29
N LEU A 94 -1.86 -6.30 9.28
CA LEU A 94 -2.13 -6.94 10.59
C LEU A 94 -3.23 -6.23 11.38
N SER A 95 -3.29 -4.89 11.31
CA SER A 95 -4.33 -4.10 12.00
C SER A 95 -5.69 -4.27 11.32
N ILE A 96 -5.75 -4.28 9.99
CA ILE A 96 -6.99 -4.46 9.23
C ILE A 96 -7.59 -5.84 9.48
N GLN A 97 -6.74 -6.88 9.57
CA GLN A 97 -7.18 -8.25 9.83
C GLN A 97 -7.54 -8.49 11.31
N LYS A 98 -7.35 -7.49 12.19
CA LYS A 98 -7.53 -7.62 13.65
C LYS A 98 -6.77 -8.82 14.22
N GLU A 99 -5.56 -9.03 13.73
CA GLU A 99 -4.71 -10.15 14.13
C GLU A 99 -4.39 -10.06 15.63
N GLU A 100 -4.67 -11.12 16.40
CA GLU A 100 -4.42 -11.15 17.85
C GLU A 100 -3.09 -11.85 18.22
N SER A 101 -2.35 -12.37 17.25
CA SER A 101 -1.06 -13.03 17.49
C SER A 101 0.05 -12.06 17.92
N HIS A 102 1.20 -12.62 18.33
CA HIS A 102 2.41 -11.87 18.64
C HIS A 102 3.14 -11.35 17.38
N ARG A 103 2.52 -11.42 16.19
CA ARG A 103 3.10 -10.85 14.98
C ARG A 103 3.05 -9.32 15.06
N VAL A 104 4.20 -8.72 14.78
CA VAL A 104 4.41 -7.26 14.78
C VAL A 104 4.57 -6.71 13.38
N VAL A 105 4.96 -7.56 12.43
CA VAL A 105 5.31 -7.19 11.07
C VAL A 105 4.60 -8.15 10.09
N PRO A 106 4.01 -7.65 8.97
CA PRO A 106 3.29 -8.46 7.98
C PRO A 106 4.23 -9.19 7.00
N VAL A 107 5.18 -9.97 7.52
CA VAL A 107 6.25 -10.58 6.70
C VAL A 107 5.66 -11.56 5.69
N ALA A 108 4.79 -12.49 6.12
CA ALA A 108 4.18 -13.47 5.22
C ALA A 108 3.42 -12.82 4.07
N GLU A 109 2.62 -11.79 4.36
CA GLU A 109 1.79 -11.08 3.39
C GLU A 109 2.64 -10.33 2.36
N LEU A 110 3.66 -9.60 2.83
CA LEU A 110 4.59 -8.89 1.97
C LEU A 110 5.38 -9.86 1.06
N PHE A 111 5.96 -10.91 1.65
CA PHE A 111 6.80 -11.87 0.93
C PHE A 111 5.96 -12.66 -0.09
N ALA A 112 4.73 -13.04 0.25
CA ALA A 112 3.83 -13.69 -0.70
C ALA A 112 3.50 -12.78 -1.89
N HIS A 113 3.21 -11.50 -1.62
CA HIS A 113 2.91 -10.55 -2.67
C HIS A 113 4.11 -10.31 -3.60
N ILE A 114 5.27 -9.94 -3.05
CA ILE A 114 6.46 -9.63 -3.84
C ILE A 114 7.01 -10.89 -4.51
N GLY A 115 6.94 -12.05 -3.85
CA GLY A 115 7.32 -13.34 -4.41
C GLY A 115 6.47 -13.76 -5.61
N SER A 116 5.21 -13.33 -5.69
CA SER A 116 4.35 -13.52 -6.87
C SER A 116 4.65 -12.54 -8.02
N GLN A 117 5.36 -11.45 -7.72
CA GLN A 117 5.66 -10.34 -8.66
C GLN A 117 7.16 -10.11 -8.84
N LYS A 118 7.98 -11.17 -8.89
CA LYS A 118 9.45 -11.08 -9.02
C LYS A 118 9.90 -10.22 -10.21
N LYS A 119 9.13 -10.21 -11.31
CA LYS A 119 9.44 -9.39 -12.50
C LYS A 119 9.42 -7.89 -12.18
N LEU A 120 8.45 -7.43 -11.40
CA LEU A 120 8.34 -6.02 -11.01
C LEU A 120 9.53 -5.59 -10.15
N TYR A 121 9.92 -6.43 -9.18
CA TYR A 121 11.11 -6.18 -8.36
C TYR A 121 12.39 -6.06 -9.20
N ARG A 122 12.60 -6.98 -10.15
CA ARG A 122 13.76 -6.92 -11.07
C ARG A 122 13.75 -5.66 -11.92
N VAL A 123 12.60 -5.26 -12.46
CA VAL A 123 12.49 -4.02 -13.25
C VAL A 123 12.86 -2.78 -12.41
N LEU A 124 12.48 -2.74 -11.13
CA LEU A 124 12.89 -1.66 -10.22
C LEU A 124 14.40 -1.70 -9.93
N ALA A 125 14.97 -2.89 -9.74
CA ALA A 125 16.40 -3.09 -9.54
C ALA A 125 17.22 -2.66 -10.75
N ASP A 126 16.85 -3.15 -11.95
CA ASP A 126 17.55 -2.90 -13.21
C ASP A 126 17.49 -1.43 -13.62
N SER A 127 16.44 -0.70 -13.21
CA SER A 127 16.31 0.73 -13.46
C SER A 127 17.00 1.63 -12.42
N GLY A 128 17.66 1.06 -11.42
CA GLY A 128 18.34 1.83 -10.36
C GLY A 128 17.40 2.49 -9.34
N ARG A 129 16.09 2.30 -9.45
CA ARG A 129 15.05 2.89 -8.59
C ARG A 129 14.75 2.08 -7.32
N LEU A 130 15.44 0.95 -7.13
CA LEU A 130 15.17 0.05 -6.02
C LEU A 130 15.43 0.70 -4.65
N ASN A 131 16.51 1.47 -4.50
CA ASN A 131 16.83 2.09 -3.22
C ASN A 131 15.77 3.11 -2.79
N ASP A 132 15.34 3.98 -3.72
CA ASP A 132 14.24 4.93 -3.45
C ASP A 132 12.95 4.23 -3.03
N PHE A 133 12.65 3.09 -3.66
CA PHE A 133 11.51 2.25 -3.28
C PHE A 133 11.67 1.64 -1.89
N LEU A 134 12.86 1.13 -1.55
CA LEU A 134 13.13 0.56 -0.23
C LEU A 134 13.06 1.61 0.88
N ASP A 135 13.57 2.81 0.64
CA ASP A 135 13.49 3.94 1.57
C ASP A 135 12.02 4.36 1.81
N LEU A 136 11.24 4.48 0.73
CA LEU A 136 9.80 4.74 0.83
C LEU A 136 9.09 3.63 1.63
N ALA A 137 9.37 2.37 1.29
CA ALA A 137 8.79 1.22 1.98
C ALA A 137 9.13 1.20 3.47
N GLN A 138 10.37 1.52 3.84
CA GLN A 138 10.81 1.55 5.23
C GLN A 138 9.98 2.55 6.04
N GLY A 139 9.73 3.74 5.49
CA GLY A 139 8.87 4.74 6.13
C GLY A 139 7.43 4.26 6.36
N TYR A 140 6.82 3.62 5.37
CA TYR A 140 5.46 3.07 5.48
C TYR A 140 5.38 1.94 6.51
N PHE A 141 6.29 0.99 6.45
CA PHE A 141 6.30 -0.14 7.37
C PHE A 141 6.62 0.31 8.80
N ALA A 142 7.56 1.23 9.01
CA ALA A 142 7.85 1.75 10.34
C ALA A 142 6.59 2.37 10.99
N ARG A 143 5.84 3.20 10.25
CA ARG A 143 4.57 3.76 10.76
C ARG A 143 3.53 2.69 11.09
N GLY A 144 3.37 1.70 10.20
CA GLY A 144 2.43 0.60 10.42
C GLY A 144 2.78 -0.26 11.64
N ILE A 145 4.07 -0.58 11.80
CA ILE A 145 4.59 -1.36 12.93
C ILE A 145 4.46 -0.57 14.23
N GLU A 146 4.82 0.71 14.25
CA GLU A 146 4.68 1.56 15.44
C GLU A 146 3.23 1.65 15.92
N ARG A 147 2.29 1.81 14.98
CA ARG A 147 0.86 1.77 15.25
C ARG A 147 0.45 0.43 15.86
N ARG A 148 0.90 -0.69 15.29
CA ARG A 148 0.62 -2.04 15.80
C ARG A 148 1.18 -2.25 17.21
N LEU A 149 2.40 -1.79 17.48
CA LEU A 149 3.02 -1.85 18.80
C LEU A 149 2.23 -1.04 19.84
N THR A 150 1.67 0.11 19.43
CA THR A 150 0.87 0.98 20.29
C THR A 150 -0.52 0.41 20.58
N GLU A 151 -1.19 -0.15 19.56
CA GLU A 151 -2.57 -0.63 19.65
C GLU A 151 -2.68 -2.04 20.29
N SER A 152 -1.61 -2.83 20.26
CA SER A 152 -1.63 -4.20 20.77
C SER A 152 -1.47 -4.26 22.28
N LYS A 153 -2.55 -4.63 22.99
CA LYS A 153 -2.55 -4.88 24.45
C LYS A 153 -1.57 -5.98 24.89
N ARG A 154 -1.13 -6.85 23.98
CA ARG A 154 -0.13 -7.89 24.27
C ARG A 154 1.30 -7.38 24.19
N LEU A 155 1.51 -6.23 23.54
CA LEU A 155 2.82 -5.61 23.28
C LEU A 155 2.99 -4.27 24.02
N SER A 156 2.00 -3.89 24.85
CA SER A 156 1.82 -2.55 25.41
C SER A 156 2.72 -2.19 26.60
N ASN A 157 3.76 -2.98 26.90
CA ASN A 157 4.69 -2.71 28.00
C ASN A 157 5.98 -1.99 27.56
N LEU A 158 6.06 -1.57 26.30
CA LEU A 158 7.25 -0.89 25.77
C LEU A 158 7.20 0.62 26.08
N PRO A 159 8.34 1.25 26.46
CA PRO A 159 8.42 2.69 26.62
C PRO A 159 8.09 3.43 25.31
N GLN A 160 7.23 4.44 25.35
CA GLN A 160 6.80 5.18 24.15
C GLN A 160 7.95 5.71 23.30
N ARG A 161 9.02 6.21 23.96
CA ARG A 161 10.23 6.71 23.29
C ARG A 161 10.97 5.67 22.44
N GLU A 162 10.74 4.38 22.69
CA GLU A 162 11.40 3.28 21.97
C GLU A 162 10.57 2.77 20.79
N LEU A 163 9.29 3.15 20.68
CA LEU A 163 8.38 2.62 19.65
C LEU A 163 8.87 2.96 18.24
N GLY A 164 9.14 4.24 17.96
CA GLY A 164 9.65 4.70 16.67
C GLY A 164 10.97 4.02 16.26
N PRO A 165 12.03 4.06 17.09
CA PRO A 165 13.29 3.38 16.77
C PRO A 165 13.14 1.86 16.56
N ARG A 166 12.35 1.17 17.40
CA ARG A 166 12.08 -0.27 17.25
C ARG A 166 11.33 -0.56 15.95
N ALA A 167 10.32 0.25 15.63
CA ALA A 167 9.55 0.09 14.41
C ALA A 167 10.41 0.31 13.16
N SER A 168 11.29 1.32 13.17
CA SER A 168 12.25 1.56 12.09
C SER A 168 13.22 0.39 11.92
N ALA A 169 13.78 -0.13 13.01
CA ALA A 169 14.68 -1.29 12.98
C ALA A 169 13.98 -2.58 12.48
N LEU A 170 12.74 -2.82 12.91
CA LEU A 170 11.93 -3.94 12.44
C LEU A 170 11.58 -3.82 10.96
N ALA A 171 11.22 -2.62 10.49
CA ALA A 171 10.98 -2.37 9.06
C ALA A 171 12.25 -2.62 8.22
N GLY A 172 13.39 -2.05 8.63
CA GLY A 172 14.66 -2.21 7.92
C GLY A 172 15.14 -3.66 7.88
N SER A 173 15.04 -4.40 9.00
CA SER A 173 15.40 -5.82 9.04
C SER A 173 14.47 -6.69 8.19
N MET A 174 13.17 -6.39 8.13
CA MET A 174 12.24 -7.09 7.23
C MET A 174 12.60 -6.85 5.77
N LEU A 175 12.86 -5.60 5.37
CA LEU A 175 13.22 -5.26 3.99
C LEU A 175 14.56 -5.87 3.58
N SER A 176 15.53 -5.88 4.50
CA SER A 176 16.82 -6.56 4.30
C SER A 176 16.64 -8.07 4.10
N LEU A 177 15.78 -8.71 4.90
CA LEU A 177 15.45 -10.14 4.75
C LEU A 177 14.72 -10.41 3.42
N LEU A 178 13.83 -9.51 3.00
CA LEU A 178 13.11 -9.62 1.73
C LEU A 178 14.08 -9.58 0.54
N GLN A 179 15.01 -8.63 0.53
CA GLN A 179 16.04 -8.53 -0.50
C GLN A 179 16.89 -9.81 -0.55
N TRP A 180 17.40 -10.26 0.60
CA TRP A 180 18.18 -11.50 0.69
C TRP A 180 17.43 -12.72 0.13
N TRP A 181 16.14 -12.83 0.43
CA TRP A 181 15.28 -13.93 -0.04
C TRP A 181 15.06 -13.87 -1.55
N LEU A 182 14.84 -12.68 -2.12
CA LEU A 182 14.65 -12.49 -3.56
C LEU A 182 15.93 -12.77 -4.35
N ASP A 183 17.09 -12.31 -3.87
CA ASP A 183 18.41 -12.55 -4.49
C ASP A 183 18.74 -14.05 -4.58
N ARG A 184 18.15 -14.87 -3.71
CA ARG A 184 18.28 -16.34 -3.71
C ARG A 184 17.21 -17.06 -4.51
N GLY A 185 16.41 -16.32 -5.26
CA GLY A 185 15.34 -16.84 -6.09
C GLY A 185 14.04 -17.11 -5.34
N ALA A 186 13.93 -16.67 -4.08
CA ALA A 186 12.74 -16.83 -3.24
C ALA A 186 12.29 -18.30 -3.17
N LYS A 187 13.20 -19.16 -2.66
CA LYS A 187 13.03 -20.63 -2.61
C LYS A 187 12.17 -21.06 -1.44
N GLU A 188 12.41 -20.47 -0.27
CA GLU A 188 11.65 -20.76 0.94
C GLU A 188 10.27 -20.11 0.87
N SER A 189 9.28 -20.72 1.53
CA SER A 189 7.93 -20.16 1.55
C SER A 189 7.87 -18.84 2.33
N PRO A 190 6.98 -17.90 1.96
CA PRO A 190 6.72 -16.68 2.72
C PRO A 190 6.43 -16.93 4.21
N ARG A 191 5.71 -18.02 4.52
CA ARG A 191 5.41 -18.42 5.90
C ARG A 191 6.66 -18.84 6.68
N ALA A 192 7.57 -19.57 6.05
CA ALA A 192 8.83 -19.96 6.69
C ALA A 192 9.69 -18.72 7.01
N MET A 193 9.67 -17.71 6.14
CA MET A 193 10.37 -16.43 6.37
C MET A 193 9.71 -15.62 7.49
N ASP A 194 8.37 -15.60 7.57
CA ASP A 194 7.64 -14.97 8.67
C ASP A 194 7.97 -15.60 10.03
N GLU A 195 7.99 -16.93 10.10
CA GLU A 195 8.35 -17.66 11.30
C GLU A 195 9.80 -17.41 11.70
N LEU A 196 10.73 -17.41 10.73
CA LEU A 196 12.14 -17.09 10.97
C LEU A 196 12.29 -15.67 11.54
N PHE A 197 11.68 -14.68 10.89
CA PHE A 197 11.76 -13.27 11.31
C PHE A 197 11.27 -13.09 12.74
N HIS A 198 10.08 -13.58 13.06
CA HIS A 198 9.52 -13.42 14.41
C HIS A 198 10.27 -14.24 15.45
N ARG A 199 10.84 -15.41 15.11
CA ARG A 199 11.74 -16.13 16.03
C ARG A 199 12.99 -15.31 16.36
N MET A 200 13.59 -14.61 15.40
CA MET A 200 14.75 -13.74 15.66
C MET A 200 14.39 -12.56 16.54
N VAL A 201 13.25 -11.90 16.25
CA VAL A 201 12.76 -10.77 17.05
C VAL A 201 12.49 -11.18 18.50
N TRP A 202 11.92 -12.36 18.74
CA TRP A 202 11.58 -12.82 20.09
C TRP A 202 12.72 -13.50 20.85
N LYS A 203 13.63 -14.22 20.17
CA LYS A 203 14.81 -14.80 20.82
C LYS A 203 15.94 -13.79 21.05
N GLY A 204 16.02 -12.73 20.26
CA GLY A 204 16.99 -11.63 20.49
C GLY A 204 16.70 -10.77 21.72
N LEU A 205 15.64 -11.07 22.47
CA LEU A 205 15.23 -10.41 23.72
C LEU A 205 15.45 -11.28 24.97
N GLN A 206 16.06 -12.48 24.84
CA GLN A 206 16.41 -13.36 25.96
C GLN A 206 17.90 -13.32 26.27
#